data_AF-A0A2A4TKA8-F1
#
_entry.id   AF-A0A2A4TKA8-F1
#
_cell.length_a   1.000
_cell.length_b   1.000
_cell.length_c   1.000
_cell.angle_alpha   90.00
_cell.angle_beta   90.00
_cell.angle_gamma   90.00
#
_symmetry.space_group_name_H-M   'P 1'
#
loop_
_entity.id
_entity.type
_entity.pdbx_description
1 polymer ?
#
loop_
_entity_poly.entity_id
_entity_poly.type
_entity_poly.pdbx_seq_one_letter_code
_entity_poly.pdbx_strand_id
1 'polypeptide(L)'
;MLHTFSESLIIMAPPPKRFEVSIFNQQVREMSKQNKDHPNFNSDWAHLQFFTFEGETEEEALQKIRLKYPERKGFIIDKIVEVLEYEFIKPVGRRY
;
A
#
# COMPACT_ATOMS: atom_id res chain seq x y z
N MET A 1 -44.43 21.82 -16.69
CA MET A 1 -43.19 22.57 -16.38
C MET A 1 -42.31 21.60 -15.60
N LEU A 2 -41.40 20.90 -16.29
CA LEU A 2 -40.55 19.88 -15.66
C LEU A 2 -39.24 20.54 -15.27
N HIS A 3 -38.94 20.54 -13.98
CA HIS A 3 -37.66 20.97 -13.42
C HIS A 3 -36.53 20.15 -14.06
N THR A 4 -35.65 20.82 -14.79
CA THR A 4 -34.35 20.30 -15.21
C THR A 4 -33.52 20.08 -13.95
N PHE A 5 -33.38 18.81 -13.56
CA PHE A 5 -32.44 18.42 -12.52
C PHE A 5 -31.03 18.61 -13.10
N SER A 6 -30.35 19.67 -12.66
CA SER A 6 -28.98 19.97 -13.05
C SER A 6 -28.09 18.85 -12.51
N GLU A 7 -27.58 17.98 -13.38
CA GLU A 7 -26.47 17.08 -13.09
C GLU A 7 -25.24 17.93 -12.75
N SER A 8 -25.10 18.26 -11.47
CA SER A 8 -23.90 18.86 -10.92
C SER A 8 -22.76 17.84 -11.06
N LEU A 9 -21.98 18.00 -12.13
CA LEU A 9 -20.68 17.39 -12.32
C LEU A 9 -19.82 17.85 -11.15
N ILE A 10 -19.70 17.02 -10.11
CA ILE A 10 -18.72 17.27 -9.08
C ILE A 10 -17.37 17.02 -9.77
N ILE A 11 -16.64 18.10 -10.05
CA ILE A 11 -15.20 18.04 -10.35
C ILE A 11 -14.53 17.58 -9.03
N MET A 12 -14.70 16.31 -8.67
CA MET A 12 -14.03 15.72 -7.53
C MET A 12 -12.58 15.58 -7.97
N ALA A 13 -11.66 16.22 -7.24
CA ALA A 13 -10.23 15.94 -7.40
C ALA A 13 -10.01 14.43 -7.51
N PRO A 14 -9.03 13.97 -8.33
CA PRO A 14 -8.72 12.54 -8.40
C PRO A 14 -8.54 12.02 -6.96
N PRO A 15 -9.05 10.81 -6.65
CA PRO A 15 -8.91 10.25 -5.32
C PRO A 15 -7.42 10.30 -4.91
N PRO A 16 -7.13 10.54 -3.61
CA PRO A 16 -5.76 10.58 -3.15
C PRO A 16 -5.07 9.29 -3.57
N LYS A 17 -3.92 9.41 -4.26
CA LYS A 17 -3.20 8.24 -4.73
C LYS A 17 -2.70 7.46 -3.52
N ARG A 18 -2.86 6.15 -3.59
CA ARG A 18 -2.37 5.22 -2.58
C ARG A 18 -1.27 4.39 -3.19
N PHE A 19 -0.19 4.22 -2.46
CA PHE A 19 0.94 3.39 -2.84
C PHE A 19 1.05 2.25 -1.86
N GLU A 20 0.97 1.02 -2.35
CA GLU A 20 1.25 -0.16 -1.57
C GLU A 20 2.69 -0.58 -1.78
N VAL A 21 3.41 -0.76 -0.68
CA VAL A 21 4.81 -1.14 -0.67
C VAL A 21 4.97 -2.48 0.02
N SER A 22 5.56 -3.43 -0.68
CA SER A 22 5.92 -4.74 -0.18
C SER A 22 7.37 -4.71 0.32
N ILE A 23 7.58 -5.05 1.58
CA ILE A 23 8.90 -5.03 2.23
C ILE A 23 9.12 -6.30 3.05
N PHE A 24 10.35 -6.80 3.07
CA PHE A 24 10.75 -7.93 3.93
C PHE A 24 12.12 -7.66 4.54
N ASN A 25 12.51 -8.44 5.54
CA ASN A 25 13.87 -8.40 6.09
C ASN A 25 14.67 -9.61 5.62
N GLN A 26 15.67 -9.37 4.78
CA GLN A 26 16.52 -10.41 4.21
C GLN A 26 17.29 -11.17 5.30
N GLN A 27 17.80 -10.46 6.32
CA GLN A 27 18.56 -11.10 7.41
C GLN A 27 17.67 -12.04 8.22
N VAL A 28 16.42 -11.63 8.49
CA VAL A 28 15.43 -12.50 9.16
C VAL A 28 15.15 -13.74 8.31
N ARG A 29 15.00 -13.58 6.99
CA ARG A 29 14.77 -14.69 6.05
C ARG A 29 15.96 -15.66 6.00
N GLU A 30 17.19 -15.15 6.04
CA GLU A 30 18.40 -15.98 6.08
C GLU A 30 18.56 -16.72 7.42
N MET A 31 18.26 -16.07 8.54
CA MET A 31 18.29 -16.69 9.87
C MET A 31 17.21 -17.78 9.99
N SER A 32 15.99 -17.49 9.51
CA SER A 32 14.88 -18.44 9.51
C SER A 32 15.21 -19.71 8.71
N LYS A 33 15.89 -19.59 7.56
CA LYS A 33 16.41 -20.76 6.80
C LYS A 33 17.39 -21.62 7.60
N GLN A 34 18.11 -21.03 8.54
CA GLN A 34 19.03 -21.73 9.44
C GLN A 34 18.34 -22.28 10.70
N ASN A 35 16.99 -22.24 10.78
CA ASN A 35 16.23 -22.52 12.01
C ASN A 35 16.67 -21.64 13.19
N LYS A 36 17.09 -20.40 12.91
CA LYS A 36 17.47 -19.41 13.93
C LYS A 36 16.51 -18.24 13.87
N ASP A 37 16.19 -17.69 15.03
CA ASP A 37 15.40 -16.47 15.12
C ASP A 37 16.32 -15.24 15.09
N HIS A 38 15.83 -14.14 14.57
CA HIS A 38 16.61 -12.91 14.49
C HIS A 38 16.56 -12.20 15.85
N PRO A 39 17.70 -11.77 16.44
CA PRO A 39 17.74 -11.27 17.83
C PRO A 39 16.88 -10.01 18.07
N ASN A 40 16.64 -9.22 17.02
CA ASN A 40 15.92 -7.94 17.11
C ASN A 40 14.58 -7.89 16.38
N PHE A 41 14.25 -8.90 15.56
CA PHE A 41 13.08 -8.85 14.68
C PHE A 41 12.39 -10.20 14.67
N ASN A 42 11.07 -10.17 14.69
CA ASN A 42 10.26 -11.38 14.64
C ASN A 42 10.45 -12.11 13.29
N SER A 43 10.48 -13.44 13.32
CA SER A 43 10.45 -14.33 12.15
C SER A 43 9.38 -13.97 11.09
N ASP A 44 8.29 -13.30 11.46
CA ASP A 44 7.28 -12.82 10.51
C ASP A 44 7.85 -11.88 9.42
N TRP A 45 8.92 -11.14 9.76
CA TRP A 45 9.64 -10.28 8.83
C TRP A 45 10.41 -11.03 7.74
N ALA A 46 10.50 -12.36 7.79
CA ALA A 46 10.98 -13.17 6.67
C ALA A 46 10.02 -13.14 5.47
N HIS A 47 8.73 -12.84 5.71
CA HIS A 47 7.69 -12.73 4.70
C HIS A 47 7.50 -11.29 4.24
N LEU A 48 6.83 -11.12 3.10
CA LEU A 48 6.46 -9.80 2.59
C LEU A 48 5.40 -9.17 3.48
N GLN A 49 5.70 -7.99 4.00
CA GLN A 49 4.79 -7.12 4.73
C GLN A 49 4.34 -6.00 3.78
N PHE A 50 3.04 -5.74 3.75
CA PHE A 50 2.44 -4.75 2.86
C PHE A 50 2.07 -3.50 3.65
N PHE A 51 2.52 -2.34 3.18
CA PHE A 51 2.22 -1.06 3.78
C PHE A 51 1.61 -0.12 2.75
N THR A 52 0.43 0.40 3.05
CA THR A 52 -0.24 1.39 2.22
C THR A 52 0.10 2.80 2.70
N PHE A 53 0.48 3.67 1.77
CA PHE A 53 0.77 5.07 2.02
C PHE A 53 -0.08 5.94 1.10
N GLU A 54 -0.66 6.99 1.66
CA GLU A 54 -1.30 8.06 0.88
C GLU A 54 -0.23 9.09 0.50
N GLY A 55 -0.20 9.50 -0.76
CA GLY A 55 0.77 10.46 -1.29
C GLY A 55 0.44 10.87 -2.72
N GLU A 56 1.20 11.82 -3.26
CA GLU A 56 1.03 12.24 -4.66
C GLU A 56 1.94 11.43 -5.59
N THR A 57 3.06 10.94 -5.03
CA THR A 57 4.13 10.27 -5.79
C THR A 57 4.67 9.02 -5.09
N GLU A 58 5.09 8.05 -5.89
CA GLU A 58 5.76 6.82 -5.45
C GLU A 58 7.01 7.12 -4.60
N GLU A 59 7.80 8.12 -4.99
CA GLU A 59 9.04 8.51 -4.31
C GLU A 59 8.81 8.94 -2.86
N GLU A 60 7.69 9.62 -2.57
CA GLU A 60 7.36 10.04 -1.20
C GLU A 60 7.09 8.83 -0.30
N ALA A 61 6.34 7.85 -0.81
CA ALA A 61 6.09 6.59 -0.12
C ALA A 61 7.40 5.82 0.10
N LEU A 62 8.29 5.83 -0.89
CA LEU A 62 9.59 5.17 -0.85
C LEU A 62 10.55 5.85 0.16
N GLN A 63 10.54 7.18 0.26
CA GLN A 63 11.31 7.89 1.28
C GLN A 63 10.78 7.61 2.69
N LYS A 64 9.46 7.66 2.89
CA LYS A 64 8.83 7.34 4.17
C LYS A 64 9.17 5.93 4.62
N ILE A 65 9.12 4.95 3.70
CA ILE A 65 9.42 3.57 4.06
C ILE A 65 10.90 3.35 4.35
N ARG A 66 11.82 3.99 3.59
CA ARG A 66 13.27 3.92 3.85
C ARG A 66 13.67 4.53 5.18
N LEU A 67 12.99 5.60 5.60
CA LEU A 67 13.21 6.20 6.92
C LEU A 67 12.76 5.27 8.06
N LYS A 68 11.62 4.60 7.89
CA LYS A 68 11.05 3.70 8.90
C LYS A 68 11.77 2.34 8.95
N TYR A 69 12.11 1.80 7.79
CA TYR A 69 12.70 0.47 7.59
C TYR A 69 13.96 0.60 6.72
N PRO A 70 15.10 0.97 7.33
CA PRO A 70 16.29 1.30 6.57
C PRO A 70 17.01 0.04 6.07
N GLU A 71 17.50 0.09 4.83
CA GLU A 71 18.19 -1.01 4.15
C GLU A 71 19.40 -1.53 4.95
N ARG A 72 20.11 -0.64 5.68
CA ARG A 72 21.22 -1.00 6.58
C ARG A 72 20.86 -2.00 7.69
N LYS A 73 19.57 -2.14 8.03
CA LYS A 73 19.05 -3.12 9.02
C LYS A 73 18.54 -4.41 8.36
N GLY A 74 18.80 -4.60 7.06
CA GLY A 74 18.41 -5.78 6.31
C GLY A 74 17.02 -5.72 5.66
N PHE A 75 16.34 -4.57 5.73
CA PHE A 75 15.04 -4.40 5.08
C PHE A 75 15.19 -4.14 3.59
N ILE A 76 14.54 -4.96 2.77
CA ILE A 76 14.53 -4.86 1.32
C ILE A 76 13.10 -4.57 0.85
N ILE A 77 12.95 -3.51 0.07
CA ILE A 77 11.69 -3.20 -0.63
C ILE A 77 11.64 -4.11 -1.85
N ASP A 78 10.62 -4.96 -1.92
CA ASP A 78 10.40 -5.89 -3.02
C ASP A 78 9.70 -5.19 -4.19
N LYS A 79 8.60 -4.50 -3.89
CA LYS A 79 7.77 -3.85 -4.89
C LYS A 79 7.03 -2.66 -4.30
N ILE A 80 6.75 -1.69 -5.17
CA ILE A 80 5.83 -0.60 -4.90
C ILE A 80 4.82 -0.53 -6.05
N VAL A 81 3.55 -0.35 -5.72
CA VAL A 81 2.46 -0.28 -6.69
C VAL A 81 1.50 0.85 -6.32
N GLU A 82 1.09 1.64 -7.30
CA GLU A 82 -0.02 2.57 -7.14
C GLU A 82 -1.34 1.78 -7.12
N VAL A 83 -2.07 1.86 -6.01
CA VAL A 83 -3.39 1.24 -5.84
C VAL A 83 -4.43 2.24 -6.34
N LEU A 84 -4.88 2.01 -7.57
CA LEU A 84 -6.06 2.67 -8.11
C LEU A 84 -7.29 2.01 -7.47
N GLU A 85 -7.93 2.70 -6.52
CA GLU A 85 -9.22 2.28 -6.00
C GLU A 85 -10.24 2.42 -7.14
N TYR A 86 -10.46 1.34 -7.89
CA TYR A 86 -11.59 1.25 -8.80
C TYR A 86 -12.83 1.13 -7.90
N GLU A 87 -13.57 2.22 -7.71
CA GLU A 87 -14.93 2.14 -7.19
C GLU A 87 -15.71 1.23 -8.14
N PHE A 88 -15.77 -0.07 -7.79
CA PHE A 88 -16.76 -0.97 -8.32
C PHE A 88 -18.08 -0.43 -7.79
N ILE A 89 -18.69 0.49 -8.53
CA ILE A 89 -20.06 0.95 -8.35
C ILE A 89 -20.88 -0.29 -8.08
N LYS A 90 -21.16 -0.57 -6.79
CA LYS A 90 -22.07 -1.66 -6.43
C LYS A 90 -23.36 -1.26 -7.12
N PRO A 91 -23.87 -2.02 -8.11
CA PRO A 91 -25.19 -1.71 -8.62
C PRO A 91 -26.10 -1.81 -7.42
N VAL A 92 -26.61 -0.65 -6.97
CA VAL A 92 -27.59 -0.58 -5.90
C VAL A 92 -28.69 -1.56 -6.30
N GLY A 93 -28.86 -2.59 -5.47
CA GLY A 93 -29.64 -3.76 -5.83
C GLY A 93 -30.99 -3.31 -6.39
N ARG A 94 -31.27 -3.69 -7.65
CA ARG A 94 -32.64 -3.71 -8.16
C ARG A 94 -33.41 -4.61 -7.19
N ARG A 95 -34.24 -3.98 -6.35
CA ARG A 95 -35.33 -4.68 -5.67
C ARG A 95 -36.24 -5.18 -6.79
N TYR A 96 -36.22 -6.49 -7.01
CA TYR A 96 -37.25 -7.20 -7.78
C TYR A 96 -38.57 -7.18 -7.01
#